data_AF-F0G7Q5-F1
#
_entry.id   AF-F0G7Q5-F1
#
_cell.length_a   1.000
_cell.length_b   1.000
_cell.length_c   1.000
_cell.angle_alpha   90.00
_cell.angle_beta   90.00
_cell.angle_gamma   90.00
#
_symmetry.space_group_name_H-M   'P 1'
#
loop_
_entity.id
_entity.type
_entity.pdbx_description
1 polymer ?
#
loop_
_entity_poly.entity_id
_entity_poly.type
_entity_poly.pdbx_seq_one_letter_code
_entity_poly.pdbx_strand_id
1 'polypeptide(L)'
;MKAAVVKGRGEGPVYAEFDAPQAQPGHRLIDVTASALSRLAQGRASGAHYSFDGRYPSVVGVDGVGRLDDGQRVYFFSAAAPFGAMAERTIVPDTQWVPLPD
;
A
#
# COMPACT_ATOMS: atom_id res chain seq x y z
N MET A 1 1.72 -8.31 10.10
CA MET A 1 1.63 -8.64 8.67
C MET A 1 2.97 -8.36 8.04
N LYS A 2 3.40 -9.19 7.09
CA LYS A 2 4.66 -9.03 6.40
C LYS A 2 4.59 -7.85 5.44
N ALA A 3 5.60 -6.98 5.49
CA ALA A 3 5.65 -5.78 4.68
C ALA A 3 7.09 -5.36 4.35
N ALA A 4 7.23 -4.62 3.27
CA ALA A 4 8.44 -3.84 2.98
C ALA A 4 8.30 -2.44 3.62
N VAL A 5 9.09 -2.17 4.66
CA VAL A 5 8.94 -1.00 5.53
C VAL A 5 10.15 -0.09 5.42
N VAL A 6 9.92 1.20 5.22
CA VAL A 6 10.94 2.24 5.39
C VAL A 6 10.80 2.84 6.78
N LYS A 7 11.92 2.94 7.52
CA LYS A 7 11.96 3.44 8.90
C LYS A 7 12.35 4.91 9.00
N GLY A 8 12.97 5.46 7.95
CA GLY A 8 13.42 6.85 7.93
C GLY A 8 13.71 7.35 6.52
N ARG A 9 13.83 8.67 6.39
CA ARG A 9 14.09 9.33 5.09
C ARG A 9 15.44 8.90 4.52
N GLY A 10 15.45 8.52 3.25
CA GLY A 10 16.65 8.06 2.55
C GLY A 10 17.07 6.62 2.90
N GLU A 11 16.38 5.94 3.80
CA GLU A 11 16.63 4.54 4.10
C GLU A 11 15.98 3.62 3.04
N GLY A 12 16.62 2.50 2.75
CA GLY A 12 16.03 1.45 1.92
C GLY A 12 14.93 0.69 2.67
N PRO A 13 13.91 0.17 1.96
CA PRO A 13 12.90 -0.67 2.59
C PRO A 13 13.51 -1.96 3.13
N VAL A 14 13.07 -2.37 4.31
CA VAL A 14 13.42 -3.66 4.93
C VAL A 14 12.19 -4.53 5.09
N TYR A 15 12.36 -5.84 4.94
CA TYR A 15 11.32 -6.78 5.32
C TYR A 15 11.10 -6.73 6.84
N ALA A 16 9.86 -6.50 7.27
CA ALA A 16 9.50 -6.45 8.68
C ALA A 16 8.03 -6.85 8.88
N GLU A 17 7.70 -7.17 10.14
CA GLU A 17 6.31 -7.19 10.58
C GLU A 17 5.80 -5.76 10.77
N PHE A 18 4.58 -5.51 10.31
CA PHE A 18 3.85 -4.26 10.45
C PHE A 18 2.42 -4.54 10.91
N ASP A 19 1.81 -3.62 11.66
CA ASP A 19 0.42 -3.77 12.07
C ASP A 19 -0.50 -3.76 10.84
N ALA A 20 -1.46 -4.70 10.80
CA ALA A 20 -2.41 -4.72 9.70
C ALA A 20 -3.36 -3.52 9.77
N PRO A 21 -3.72 -2.90 8.64
CA PRO A 21 -4.73 -1.86 8.63
C PRO A 21 -6.07 -2.41 9.15
N GLN A 22 -6.77 -1.58 9.90
CA GLN A 22 -8.13 -1.87 10.36
C GLN A 22 -9.15 -1.27 9.40
N ALA A 23 -10.35 -1.84 9.35
CA ALA A 23 -11.44 -1.30 8.54
C ALA A 23 -11.76 0.13 8.98
N GLN A 24 -11.91 1.02 7.99
CA GLN A 24 -12.25 2.43 8.21
C GLN A 24 -13.41 2.83 7.31
N PRO A 25 -14.33 3.70 7.77
CA PRO A 25 -15.41 4.21 6.93
C PRO A 25 -14.88 4.83 5.62
N GLY A 26 -15.56 4.55 4.50
CA GLY A 26 -15.20 5.05 3.18
C GLY A 26 -13.92 4.44 2.58
N HIS A 27 -13.43 3.34 3.14
CA HIS A 27 -12.27 2.61 2.67
C HIS A 27 -12.56 1.12 2.51
N ARG A 28 -11.71 0.44 1.73
CA ARG A 28 -11.65 -1.01 1.62
C ARG A 28 -10.28 -1.53 2.00
N LEU A 29 -10.30 -2.64 2.74
CA LEU A 29 -9.14 -3.49 2.94
C LEU A 29 -8.96 -4.36 1.70
N ILE A 30 -7.70 -4.55 1.29
CA ILE A 30 -7.36 -5.37 0.14
C ILE A 30 -6.27 -6.35 0.55
N ASP A 31 -6.54 -7.64 0.34
CA ASP A 31 -5.53 -8.69 0.42
C ASP A 31 -4.70 -8.63 -0.87
N VAL A 32 -3.46 -8.17 -0.73
CA VAL A 32 -2.61 -7.83 -1.88
C VAL A 32 -2.07 -9.09 -2.52
N THR A 33 -2.25 -9.21 -3.83
CA THR A 33 -1.65 -10.28 -4.64
C THR A 33 -0.33 -9.85 -5.26
N ALA A 34 -0.26 -8.61 -5.77
CA ALA A 34 0.96 -8.04 -6.31
C ALA A 34 0.93 -6.51 -6.21
N SER A 35 2.10 -5.89 -6.09
CA SER A 35 2.27 -4.44 -6.10
C SER A 35 3.27 -4.01 -7.17
N ALA A 36 3.03 -2.85 -7.78
CA ALA A 36 3.92 -2.30 -8.79
C ALA A 36 5.16 -1.67 -8.16
N LEU A 37 6.33 -1.91 -8.75
CA LEU A 37 7.58 -1.20 -8.44
C LEU A 37 7.76 -0.04 -9.43
N SER A 38 6.99 1.02 -9.22
CA SER A 38 7.02 2.22 -10.07
C SER A 38 8.06 3.25 -9.58
N ARG A 39 8.42 4.20 -10.45
CA ARG A 39 9.26 5.35 -10.07
C ARG A 39 8.61 6.18 -8.95
N LEU A 40 7.28 6.26 -8.96
CA LEU A 40 6.51 6.90 -7.89
C LEU A 40 6.68 6.15 -6.56
N ALA A 41 6.56 4.82 -6.57
CA ALA A 41 6.77 4.00 -5.37
C ALA A 41 8.19 4.19 -4.81
N GLN A 42 9.21 4.16 -5.67
CA GLN A 42 10.60 4.43 -5.27
C GLN A 42 10.78 5.84 -4.71
N GLY A 43 10.21 6.86 -5.36
CA GLY A 43 10.29 8.25 -4.93
C GLY A 43 9.64 8.49 -3.57
N ARG A 44 8.45 7.92 -3.33
CA ARG A 44 7.77 7.97 -2.03
C ARG A 44 8.56 7.22 -0.95
N ALA A 45 9.07 6.02 -1.24
CA ALA A 45 9.89 5.25 -0.31
C ALA A 45 11.15 6.01 0.16
N SER A 46 11.79 6.78 -0.72
CA SER A 46 12.94 7.60 -0.34
C SER A 46 12.59 8.83 0.53
N GLY A 47 11.31 9.22 0.60
CA GLY A 47 10.86 10.46 1.23
C GLY A 47 11.26 11.73 0.47
N ALA A 48 11.57 11.62 -0.82
CA ALA A 48 11.93 12.76 -1.68
C ALA A 48 10.81 13.20 -2.64
N HIS A 49 9.81 12.35 -2.88
CA HIS A 49 8.68 12.70 -3.74
C HIS A 49 7.71 13.64 -3.01
N TYR A 50 7.22 14.68 -3.70
CA TYR A 50 6.35 15.71 -3.12
C TYR A 50 5.03 15.18 -2.55
N SER A 51 4.58 14.01 -3.02
CA SER A 51 3.37 13.35 -2.51
C SER A 51 3.62 12.42 -1.32
N PHE A 52 4.83 12.41 -0.75
CA PHE A 52 5.11 11.70 0.49
C PHE A 52 4.38 12.37 1.66
N ASP A 53 3.68 11.57 2.47
CA ASP A 53 2.84 12.03 3.59
C ASP A 53 3.62 12.39 4.87
N GLY A 54 4.95 12.18 4.90
CA GLY A 54 5.78 12.55 6.03
C GLY A 54 5.82 11.54 7.17
N ARG A 55 5.22 10.35 7.04
CA ARG A 55 5.13 9.37 8.13
C ARG A 55 6.16 8.25 8.00
N TYR A 56 6.79 7.95 9.13
CA TYR A 56 7.62 6.76 9.34
C TYR A 56 7.25 6.10 10.70
N PRO A 57 7.44 4.78 10.84
CA PRO A 57 7.71 3.83 9.76
C PRO A 57 6.50 3.73 8.81
N SER A 58 6.75 3.46 7.53
CA SER A 58 5.69 3.29 6.53
C SER A 58 6.00 2.14 5.58
N VAL A 59 4.95 1.44 5.19
CA VAL A 59 5.01 0.39 4.17
C VAL A 59 5.12 1.07 2.79
N VAL A 60 6.02 0.57 1.95
CA VAL A 60 6.23 1.11 0.59
C VAL A 60 5.18 0.61 -0.39
N GLY A 61 5.15 1.20 -1.59
CA GLY A 61 4.20 0.83 -2.66
C GLY A 61 2.96 1.72 -2.66
N VAL A 62 2.39 1.92 -3.84
CA VAL A 62 1.31 2.88 -4.08
C VAL A 62 0.05 2.20 -4.62
N ASP A 63 0.27 1.20 -5.46
CA ASP A 63 -0.75 0.55 -6.27
C ASP A 63 -0.41 -0.94 -6.46
N GLY A 64 -1.42 -1.68 -6.92
CA GLY A 64 -1.33 -3.11 -7.10
C GLY A 64 -2.65 -3.76 -7.47
N VAL A 65 -2.66 -5.08 -7.39
CA VAL A 65 -3.85 -5.91 -7.53
C VAL A 65 -4.02 -6.76 -6.30
N GLY A 66 -5.26 -7.08 -5.98
CA GLY A 66 -5.60 -7.87 -4.81
C GLY A 66 -7.05 -8.33 -4.83
N ARG A 67 -7.51 -8.76 -3.66
CA ARG A 67 -8.89 -9.21 -3.46
C ARG A 67 -9.55 -8.44 -2.32
N LEU A 68 -10.83 -8.15 -2.51
CA LEU A 68 -11.73 -7.71 -1.44
C LEU A 68 -12.13 -8.90 -0.55
N ASP A 69 -12.86 -8.62 0.53
CA ASP A 69 -13.34 -9.61 1.50
C ASP A 69 -14.34 -10.62 0.91
N ASP A 70 -15.10 -10.21 -0.10
CA ASP A 70 -15.96 -11.08 -0.91
C ASP A 70 -15.19 -11.91 -1.96
N GLY A 71 -13.87 -11.75 -2.05
CA GLY A 71 -12.98 -12.43 -2.99
C GLY A 71 -12.85 -11.76 -4.36
N GLN A 72 -13.58 -10.67 -4.62
CA GLN A 72 -13.55 -9.94 -5.89
C GLN A 72 -12.15 -9.42 -6.21
N ARG A 73 -11.66 -9.66 -7.43
CA ARG A 73 -10.38 -9.14 -7.89
C ARG A 73 -10.49 -7.67 -8.23
N VAL A 74 -9.52 -6.89 -7.76
CA VAL A 74 -9.47 -5.45 -7.99
C VAL A 74 -8.07 -4.99 -8.35
N TYR A 75 -7.99 -3.96 -9.18
CA TYR A 75 -6.83 -3.07 -9.22
C TYR A 75 -7.09 -1.93 -8.25
N PHE A 76 -6.08 -1.55 -7.49
CA PHE A 76 -6.16 -0.45 -6.53
C PHE A 76 -4.97 0.48 -6.66
N PHE A 77 -5.17 1.72 -6.23
CA PHE A 77 -4.14 2.75 -6.22
C PHE A 77 -4.34 3.67 -5.01
N SER A 78 -3.38 4.58 -4.80
CA SER A 78 -3.42 5.52 -3.68
C SER A 78 -3.53 4.84 -2.31
N ALA A 79 -2.80 3.74 -2.09
CA ALA A 79 -2.66 3.10 -0.79
C ALA A 79 -2.36 4.13 0.31
N ALA A 80 -3.17 4.12 1.37
CA ALA A 80 -3.15 5.16 2.39
C ALA A 80 -2.04 4.88 3.41
N ALA A 81 -1.21 5.89 3.68
CA ALA A 81 -0.14 5.76 4.65
C ALA A 81 -0.66 5.57 6.09
N PRO A 82 0.00 4.72 6.89
CA PRO A 82 1.29 4.09 6.61
C PRO A 82 1.23 2.75 5.87
N PHE A 83 0.07 2.35 5.35
CA PHE A 83 -0.20 1.01 4.81
C PHE A 83 -0.06 0.96 3.28
N GLY A 84 1.14 1.17 2.76
CA GLY A 84 1.45 1.02 1.34
C GLY A 84 1.19 -0.38 0.75
N ALA A 85 1.35 -0.48 -0.56
CA ALA A 85 0.94 -1.64 -1.34
C ALA A 85 1.88 -2.86 -1.28
N MET A 86 3.14 -2.72 -0.85
CA MET A 86 4.10 -3.84 -0.72
C MET A 86 4.01 -4.49 0.67
N ALA A 87 2.83 -5.04 0.98
CA ALA A 87 2.52 -5.81 2.17
C ALA A 87 1.46 -6.87 1.88
N GLU A 88 1.19 -7.76 2.83
CA GLU A 88 0.11 -8.75 2.71
C GLU A 88 -1.29 -8.10 2.60
N ARG A 89 -1.49 -6.94 3.23
CA ARG A 89 -2.76 -6.19 3.19
C ARG A 89 -2.52 -4.69 3.12
N THR A 90 -3.41 -3.98 2.44
CA THR A 90 -3.44 -2.51 2.37
C THR A 90 -4.85 -1.98 2.62
N ILE A 91 -4.99 -0.65 2.67
CA ILE A 91 -6.28 0.03 2.75
C ILE A 91 -6.31 1.20 1.75
N VAL A 92 -7.39 1.30 0.99
CA VAL A 92 -7.61 2.35 -0.02
C VAL A 92 -8.99 2.96 0.13
N PRO A 93 -9.21 4.23 -0.27
CA PRO A 93 -10.54 4.80 -0.35
C PRO A 93 -11.46 4.03 -1.32
N ASP A 94 -12.77 4.06 -1.06
CA ASP A 94 -13.79 3.39 -1.89
C ASP A 94 -13.82 3.88 -3.35
N THR A 95 -13.20 5.02 -3.62
CA THR A 95 -13.09 5.64 -4.96
C THR A 95 -11.78 5.32 -5.69
N GLN A 96 -10.88 4.51 -5.09
CA GLN A 96 -9.51 4.32 -5.54
C GLN A 96 -9.20 2.85 -5.87
N TRP A 97 -10.21 2.12 -6.31
CA TRP A 97 -10.07 0.77 -6.85
C TRP A 97 -11.12 0.53 -7.94
N VAL A 98 -10.84 -0.44 -8.81
CA VAL A 98 -11.74 -0.86 -9.89
C VAL A 98 -11.78 -2.38 -9.99
N PRO A 99 -12.93 -2.97 -10.36
CA PRO A 99 -13.04 -4.40 -10.56
C PRO A 99 -12.16 -4.88 -11.71
N LEU A 100 -11.60 -6.08 -11.58
CA LEU A 100 -10.92 -6.79 -12.65
C LEU A 100 -11.73 -8.02 -13.09
N PRO A 101 -11.70 -8.39 -14.39
CA PRO A 101 -12.27 -9.65 -14.84
C PRO A 101 -11.46 -10.83 -14.30
N ASP A 102 -12.08 -12.01 -14.23
CA ASP A 102 -11.42 -13.27 -13.88
C ASP A 102 -10.50 -13.78 -15.00
#